data_AF-A0A7G9QEK8-F1
#
_entry.id   AF-A0A7G9QEK8-F1
#
_cell.length_a   1.000
_cell.length_b   1.000
_cell.length_c   1.000
_cell.angle_alpha   90.00
_cell.angle_beta   90.00
_cell.angle_gamma   90.00
#
_symmetry.space_group_name_H-M   'P 1'
#
loop_
_entity.id
_entity.type
_entity.pdbx_description
1 polymer ?
#
loop_
_entity_poly.entity_id
_entity_poly.type
_entity_poly.pdbx_seq_one_letter_code
_entity_poly.pdbx_strand_id
1 'polypeptide(L)' 'MTSTAIRQRLITYLSDAEENKIKAIYTLLEREIEDEQSFSLSVEHLEILDRERQLHLSGETNSYNKEDSLDIIKGLKKL' A
#
# COMPACT_ATOMS: atom_id res chain seq x y z
N MET A 1 4.14 19.37 16.10
CA MET A 1 4.57 19.92 14.79
C MET A 1 4.75 18.75 13.85
N THR A 2 3.65 18.36 13.24
CA THR A 2 3.23 16.97 13.08
C THR A 2 3.44 16.53 11.63
N SER A 3 3.94 15.29 11.44
CA SER A 3 4.05 14.48 10.22
C SER A 3 3.59 15.09 8.88
N THR A 4 2.39 15.64 8.81
CA THR A 4 1.84 16.42 7.70
C THR A 4 2.79 17.49 7.14
N ALA A 5 3.45 18.28 7.99
CA ALA A 5 4.38 19.33 7.53
C ALA A 5 5.64 18.75 6.87
N ILE A 6 6.11 17.59 7.36
CA ILE A 6 7.25 16.87 6.79
C ILE A 6 6.86 16.23 5.46
N ARG A 7 5.67 15.60 5.40
CA ARG A 7 5.10 15.01 4.18
C ARG A 7 4.92 16.06 3.09
N GLN A 8 4.38 17.24 3.43
CA GLN A 8 4.19 18.33 2.48
C GLN A 8 5.53 18.77 1.86
N ARG A 9 6.55 18.92 2.70
CA ARG A 9 7.89 19.37 2.30
C ARG A 9 8.61 18.33 1.41
N LEU A 10 8.41 17.04 1.69
CA LEU A 10 8.90 15.95 0.85
C LEU A 10 8.23 15.94 -0.52
N ILE A 11 6.90 16.07 -0.57
CA ILE A 11 6.16 16.12 -1.85
C ILE A 11 6.62 17.31 -2.69
N THR A 12 6.75 18.51 -2.10
CA THR A 12 7.25 19.69 -2.82
C THR A 12 8.67 19.49 -3.35
N TYR A 13 9.56 18.91 -2.54
CA TYR A 13 10.92 18.62 -2.99
C TYR A 13 10.97 17.60 -4.13
N LEU A 14 10.14 16.55 -4.08
CA LEU A 14 10.04 15.56 -5.15
C LEU A 14 9.42 16.15 -6.43
N SER A 15 8.59 17.17 -6.34
CA SER A 15 8.01 17.85 -7.51
C SER A 15 9.02 18.75 -8.24
N ASP A 16 9.97 19.35 -7.51
CA ASP A 16 10.96 20.29 -8.06
C ASP A 16 12.33 19.66 -8.30
N ALA A 17 12.57 18.45 -7.81
CA ALA A 17 13.85 17.76 -7.97
C ALA A 17 14.05 17.28 -9.41
N GLU A 18 15.24 17.54 -9.96
CA GLU A 18 15.66 16.98 -11.25
C GLU A 18 15.56 15.45 -11.23
N GLU A 19 15.11 14.87 -12.35
CA GLU A 19 14.74 13.45 -12.48
C GLU A 19 15.86 12.49 -12.01
N ASN A 20 17.13 12.88 -12.19
CA ASN A 20 18.30 12.14 -11.72
C ASN A 20 18.40 12.08 -10.17
N LYS A 21 17.98 13.12 -9.45
CA LYS A 21 17.97 13.17 -7.98
C LYS A 21 16.81 12.37 -7.40
N ILE A 22 15.63 12.44 -8.03
CA ILE A 22 14.49 11.57 -7.69
C ILE A 22 14.89 10.10 -7.86
N LYS A 23 15.51 9.76 -9.00
CA LYS A 23 15.98 8.41 -9.27
C LYS A 23 17.03 7.94 -8.26
N ALA A 24 17.96 8.81 -7.86
CA ALA A 24 18.94 8.50 -6.81
C ALA A 24 18.28 8.25 -5.44
N ILE A 25 17.26 9.03 -5.06
CA ILE A 25 16.49 8.82 -3.83
C ILE A 25 15.74 7.49 -3.89
N TYR A 26 15.10 7.18 -5.02
CA TYR A 26 14.44 5.88 -5.21
C TYR A 26 15.44 4.74 -5.11
N THR A 27 16.61 4.80 -5.75
CA THR A 27 17.63 3.73 -5.66
C THR A 27 18.21 3.56 -4.26
N LEU A 28 18.34 4.64 -3.49
CA LEU A 28 18.77 4.57 -2.08
C LEU A 28 17.70 3.92 -1.20
N LEU A 29 16.44 4.29 -1.39
CA LEU A 29 15.30 3.70 -0.68
C LEU A 29 14.96 2.29 -1.15
N GLU A 30 15.24 1.94 -2.40
CA GLU A 30 14.99 0.61 -2.97
C GLU A 30 15.76 -0.44 -2.20
N ARG A 31 17.00 -0.14 -1.79
CA ARG A 31 17.78 -1.01 -0.90
C ARG A 31 17.20 -1.12 0.51
N GLU A 32 16.72 -0.01 1.09
CA GLU A 32 16.06 -0.05 2.40
C GLU A 32 14.71 -0.79 2.35
N ILE A 33 13.98 -0.67 1.25
CA ILE A 33 12.72 -1.40 0.98
C ILE A 33 13.00 -2.89 0.74
N GLU A 34 14.06 -3.23 0.00
CA GLU A 34 14.52 -4.61 -0.23
C GLU A 34 15.05 -5.25 1.07
N ASP A 35 15.77 -4.50 1.91
CA ASP A 35 16.33 -5.00 3.18
C ASP A 35 15.29 -5.04 4.33
N GLU A 36 14.23 -4.21 4.32
CA GLU A 36 13.23 -4.18 5.42
C GLU A 36 11.94 -5.00 5.20
N GLN A 37 11.64 -5.60 4.05
CA GLN A 37 10.28 -6.12 3.81
C GLN A 37 10.21 -7.58 3.34
N SER A 38 10.69 -8.50 4.18
CA SER A 38 9.89 -9.71 4.42
C SER A 38 8.89 -9.41 5.54
N PHE A 39 7.80 -8.70 5.21
CA PHE A 39 6.66 -8.65 6.12
C PHE A 39 6.13 -10.09 6.26
N SER A 40 6.62 -10.78 7.28
CA SER A 40 6.15 -12.10 7.63
C SER A 40 4.79 -11.95 8.28
N LEU A 41 3.80 -12.64 7.73
CA LEU A 41 2.48 -12.68 8.34
C LEU A 41 2.62 -13.33 9.72
N SER A 42 2.15 -12.64 10.76
CA SER A 42 1.97 -13.24 12.06
C SER A 42 0.87 -14.31 11.97
N VAL A 43 0.81 -15.18 12.98
CA VAL A 43 -0.26 -16.18 13.10
C VAL A 43 -1.64 -15.52 13.07
N GLU A 44 -1.80 -14.38 13.75
CA GLU A 44 -3.03 -13.62 13.77
C GLU A 44 -3.43 -13.10 12.38
N HIS A 45 -2.46 -12.64 11.57
CA HIS A 45 -2.73 -12.25 10.19
C HIS A 45 -3.20 -13.43 9.33
N LEU A 46 -2.63 -14.63 9.54
CA LEU A 46 -3.05 -15.84 8.83
C LEU A 46 -4.47 -16.28 9.23
N GLU A 47 -4.83 -16.18 10.51
CA GLU A 47 -6.17 -16.50 11.00
C GLU A 47 -7.24 -15.57 10.39
N ILE A 48 -6.93 -14.29 10.25
CA ILE A 48 -7.81 -13.32 9.59
C ILE A 48 -8.03 -13.72 8.12
N LEU A 49 -6.95 -14.06 7.40
CA LEU A 49 -7.05 -14.47 5.99
C LEU A 49 -7.86 -15.77 5.83
N ASP A 50 -7.69 -16.74 6.72
CA ASP A 50 -8.47 -17.98 6.68
C ASP A 50 -9.96 -17.74 6.95
N ARG A 51 -10.28 -16.84 7.90
CA ARG A 51 -11.66 -16.46 8.18
C ARG A 51 -12.32 -15.77 6.98
N GLU A 52 -11.66 -14.78 6.40
CA GLU A 52 -12.17 -14.06 5.23
C GLU A 52 -12.37 -15.01 4.03
N ARG A 53 -11.44 -15.96 3.85
CA ARG A 53 -11.58 -17.01 2.84
C ARG A 53 -12.82 -17.87 3.07
N GLN A 54 -13.09 -18.27 4.31
CA GLN A 54 -14.30 -19.04 4.62
C GLN A 54 -15.58 -18.26 4.34
N LEU A 55 -15.63 -16.98 4.71
CA LEU A 55 -16.78 -16.10 4.44
C LEU A 55 -17.02 -15.91 2.95
N HIS A 56 -15.94 -15.83 2.16
CA HIS A 56 -16.05 -15.75 0.72
C HIS A 56 -16.60 -17.04 0.11
N LEU A 57 -16.09 -18.19 0.56
CA LEU A 57 -16.53 -19.51 0.08
C LEU A 57 -17.98 -19.83 0.48
N SER A 58 -18.45 -19.32 1.62
CA SER A 58 -19.86 -19.43 2.02
C SER A 58 -20.77 -18.45 1.28
N GLY A 59 -20.21 -17.51 0.52
CA GLY A 59 -20.95 -16.47 -0.20
C GLY A 59 -21.45 -15.34 0.70
N GLU A 60 -20.98 -15.25 1.94
CA GLU A 60 -21.33 -14.18 2.87
C GLU A 60 -20.58 -12.87 2.55
N THR A 61 -19.39 -12.97 1.95
CA THR A 61 -18.60 -11.81 1.54
C THR A 61 -18.15 -11.88 0.08
N ASN A 62 -18.17 -10.71 -0.58
CA ASN A 62 -17.59 -10.55 -1.91
C ASN A 62 -16.09 -10.28 -1.79
N SER A 63 -15.30 -11.02 -2.55
CA SER A 63 -13.88 -10.74 -2.72
C SER A 63 -13.66 -9.85 -3.94
N TYR A 64 -12.76 -8.88 -3.82
CA TYR A 64 -12.43 -7.95 -4.89
C TYR A 64 -10.96 -8.08 -5.26
N ASN A 65 -10.67 -8.09 -6.55
CA ASN A 65 -9.27 -8.00 -6.99
C ASN A 65 -8.75 -6.56 -6.77
N LYS A 66 -7.45 -6.36 -7.01
CA LYS A 66 -6.82 -5.05 -6.80
C LYS A 66 -7.46 -3.93 -7.61
N GLU A 67 -7.83 -4.20 -8.85
CA GLU A 67 -8.44 -3.21 -9.76
C GLU A 67 -9.85 -2.84 -9.30
N ASP A 68 -10.66 -3.84 -8.98
CA ASP A 68 -11.99 -3.65 -8.39
C ASP A 68 -11.92 -2.85 -7.09
N SER A 69 -10.94 -3.15 -6.24
CA SER A 69 -10.74 -2.42 -4.98
C SER A 69 -10.38 -0.94 -5.23
N LEU A 70 -9.52 -0.67 -6.21
CA LEU A 70 -9.16 0.70 -6.59
C LEU A 70 -10.37 1.46 -7.16
N ASP A 71 -11.18 0.80 -7.96
CA ASP A 71 -12.38 1.39 -8.54
C ASP A 71 -13.46 1.65 -7.49
N ILE A 72 -13.61 0.76 -6.51
CA ILE A 72 -14.47 0.98 -5.34
C ILE A 72 -14.01 2.19 -4.53
N ILE A 73 -12.70 2.28 -4.22
CA ILE A 73 -12.13 3.39 -3.45
C ILE A 73 -12.30 4.73 -4.20
N LYS A 74 -12.19 4.71 -5.53
CA LYS A 74 -12.42 5.88 -6.38
C LYS A 74 -13.90 6.19 -6.61
N GLY A 75 -14.82 5.37 -6.09
CA GLY A 75 -16.27 5.51 -6.28
C GLY A 75 -16.76 5.19 -7.70
N LEU A 76 -15.92 4.56 -8.52
CA LEU A 76 -16.23 4.14 -9.89
C LEU A 76 -17.07 2.85 -9.92
N LYS A 77 -16.96 2.03 -8.87
CA LYS A 77 -17.71 0.78 -8.69
C LYS A 77 -18.38 0.74 -7.32
N LYS A 78 -19.58 0.17 -7.24
CA LYS A 78 -20.30 -0.03 -5.96
C LYS A 78 -19.91 -1.36 -5.32
N LEU A 79 -19.86 -1.34 -3.99
CA LEU A 79 -19.72 -2.52 -3.11
C LEU A 79 -20.96 -3.41 -3.14
#